data_AF-A0A7V9QS88-F1
#
_entry.id   AF-A0A7V9QS88-F1
#
_cell.length_a   1.000
_cell.length_b   1.000
_cell.length_c   1.000
_cell.angle_alpha   90.00
_cell.angle_beta   90.00
_cell.angle_gamma   90.00
#
_symmetry.space_group_name_H-M   'P 1'
#
loop_
_entity.id
_entity.type
_entity.pdbx_description
1 polymer ?
#
loop_
_entity_poly.entity_id
_entity_poly.type
_entity_poly.pdbx_seq_one_letter_code
_entity_poly.pdbx_strand_id
1 'polypeptide(L)'
;MGFDQYHEPPEELSDETRTFARMITSLTEEAEAIGWYEQRIALETDKEARSIMADAQKEEFKHFAMDLEFLLRRKPIWKAIMKGTLFTRGSITKSGDEAEENAPEPKEKK
;
A
#
# COMPACT_ATOMS: atom_id res chain seq x y z
N MET A 1 2.62 -16.34 -16.65
CA MET A 1 1.26 -15.75 -16.57
C MET A 1 1.48 -14.26 -16.46
N GLY A 2 1.13 -13.50 -17.48
CA GLY A 2 1.32 -12.05 -17.46
C GLY A 2 0.43 -11.45 -16.38
N PHE A 3 0.97 -10.56 -15.57
CA PHE A 3 0.18 -9.71 -14.70
C PHE A 3 -0.75 -8.88 -15.58
N ASP A 4 -2.04 -9.19 -15.58
CA ASP A 4 -3.02 -8.30 -16.17
C ASP A 4 -3.23 -7.17 -15.16
N GLN A 5 -2.58 -6.02 -15.42
CA GLN A 5 -2.59 -4.85 -14.53
C GLN A 5 -4.01 -4.30 -14.29
N TYR A 6 -4.96 -4.62 -15.17
CA TYR A 6 -6.31 -4.12 -15.16
C TYR A 6 -7.31 -5.27 -15.09
N HIS A 7 -8.36 -5.10 -14.29
CA HIS A 7 -9.50 -6.01 -14.26
C HIS A 7 -10.62 -5.61 -15.24
N GLU A 8 -10.51 -4.43 -15.86
CA GLU A 8 -11.46 -3.86 -16.81
C GLU A 8 -10.69 -3.41 -18.06
N PRO A 9 -11.35 -3.28 -19.23
CA PRO A 9 -10.72 -2.83 -20.47
C PRO A 9 -9.97 -1.50 -20.28
N PRO A 10 -8.64 -1.44 -20.48
CA PRO A 10 -7.84 -0.24 -20.20
C PRO A 10 -8.28 1.01 -20.98
N GLU A 11 -8.88 0.82 -22.15
CA GLU A 11 -9.45 1.86 -23.01
C GLU A 11 -10.74 2.49 -22.44
N GLU A 12 -11.44 1.80 -21.55
CA GLU A 12 -12.62 2.32 -20.84
C GLU A 12 -12.25 3.06 -19.55
N LEU A 13 -10.99 2.96 -19.10
CA LEU A 13 -10.51 3.60 -17.88
C LEU A 13 -10.00 5.02 -18.16
N SER A 14 -10.39 5.96 -17.29
CA SER A 14 -9.82 7.31 -17.32
C SER A 14 -8.32 7.31 -17.02
N ASP A 15 -7.59 8.32 -17.50
CA ASP A 15 -6.15 8.45 -17.21
C ASP A 15 -5.83 8.53 -15.72
N GLU A 16 -6.73 9.14 -14.93
CA GLU A 16 -6.63 9.14 -13.47
C GLU A 16 -6.74 7.72 -12.90
N THR A 17 -7.69 6.92 -13.38
CA THR A 17 -7.89 5.54 -12.91
C THR A 17 -6.71 4.66 -13.30
N ARG A 18 -6.18 4.83 -14.51
CA ARG A 18 -4.97 4.11 -14.96
C ARG A 18 -3.74 4.51 -14.16
N THR A 19 -3.61 5.79 -13.80
CA THR A 19 -2.54 6.26 -12.90
C THR A 19 -2.69 5.69 -11.50
N PHE A 20 -3.91 5.65 -10.97
CA PHE A 20 -4.21 5.02 -9.69
C PHE A 20 -3.85 3.53 -9.70
N ALA A 21 -4.22 2.79 -10.76
CA ALA A 21 -3.86 1.39 -10.92
C ALA A 21 -2.35 1.16 -10.92
N ARG A 22 -1.56 1.99 -11.64
CA ARG A 22 -0.09 1.92 -11.60
C ARG A 22 0.45 2.05 -10.18
N MET A 23 -0.02 3.06 -9.44
CA MET A 23 0.48 3.30 -8.08
C MET A 23 0.04 2.21 -7.09
N ILE A 24 -1.13 1.58 -7.28
CA ILE A 24 -1.54 0.41 -6.51
C ILE A 24 -0.65 -0.79 -6.81
N THR A 25 -0.32 -1.02 -8.09
CA THR A 25 0.61 -2.09 -8.48
C THR A 25 1.97 -1.87 -7.82
N SER A 26 2.54 -0.66 -7.90
CA SER A 26 3.81 -0.34 -7.24
C SER A 26 3.75 -0.58 -5.72
N LEU A 27 2.73 -0.05 -5.02
CA LEU A 27 2.54 -0.31 -3.59
C LEU A 27 2.48 -1.81 -3.25
N THR A 28 1.85 -2.61 -4.12
CA THR A 28 1.74 -4.07 -3.95
C THR A 28 3.09 -4.75 -4.12
N GLU A 29 3.85 -4.39 -5.16
CA GLU A 29 5.20 -4.90 -5.41
C GLU A 29 6.14 -4.59 -4.23
N GLU A 30 6.07 -3.39 -3.65
CA GLU A 30 6.86 -3.02 -2.46
C GLU A 30 6.49 -3.88 -1.24
N ALA A 31 5.19 -4.13 -1.02
CA ALA A 31 4.72 -4.99 0.06
C ALA A 31 5.18 -6.45 -0.12
N GLU A 32 5.16 -6.96 -1.35
CA GLU A 32 5.68 -8.29 -1.68
C GLU A 32 7.18 -8.38 -1.44
N ALA A 33 7.96 -7.38 -1.90
CA ALA A 33 9.39 -7.32 -1.69
C ALA A 33 9.76 -7.29 -0.20
N ILE A 34 9.06 -6.47 0.60
CA ILE A 34 9.20 -6.44 2.07
C ILE A 34 9.00 -7.84 2.65
N GLY A 35 7.91 -8.51 2.28
CA GLY A 35 7.58 -9.84 2.78
C GLY A 35 8.57 -10.92 2.36
N TRP A 36 9.11 -10.84 1.14
CA TRP A 36 10.14 -11.75 0.66
C TRP A 36 11.46 -11.56 1.38
N TYR A 37 11.91 -10.31 1.57
CA TYR A 37 13.13 -10.04 2.32
C TYR A 37 13.01 -10.46 3.77
N GLU A 38 11.86 -10.26 4.42
CA GLU A 38 11.63 -10.70 5.80
C GLU A 38 11.89 -12.21 5.94
N GLN A 39 11.34 -13.02 5.03
CA GLN A 39 11.52 -14.47 5.01
C GLN A 39 12.96 -14.88 4.73
N ARG A 40 13.62 -14.22 3.76
CA ARG A 40 15.01 -14.53 3.40
C ARG A 40 15.97 -14.18 4.53
N ILE A 41 15.85 -12.99 5.11
CA ILE A 41 16.68 -12.52 6.24
C ILE A 41 16.57 -13.47 7.43
N ALA A 42 15.36 -14.00 7.71
CA ALA A 42 15.14 -14.92 8.81
C ALA A 42 15.93 -16.24 8.71
N LEU A 43 16.24 -16.69 7.49
CA LEU A 43 16.92 -17.97 7.23
C LEU A 43 18.36 -17.82 6.72
N GLU A 44 18.74 -16.66 6.19
CA GLU A 44 20.03 -16.47 5.53
C GLU A 44 21.21 -16.60 6.52
N THR A 45 22.15 -17.50 6.24
CA THR A 45 23.31 -17.75 7.09
C THR A 45 24.53 -16.90 6.74
N ASP A 46 24.63 -16.44 5.50
CA ASP A 46 25.71 -15.56 5.06
C ASP A 46 25.47 -14.12 5.54
N LYS A 47 26.48 -13.54 6.21
CA LYS A 47 26.35 -12.22 6.85
C LYS A 47 26.30 -11.08 5.83
N GLU A 48 27.01 -11.21 4.72
CA GLU A 48 27.05 -10.19 3.68
C GLU A 48 25.72 -10.17 2.92
N ALA A 49 25.23 -11.34 2.51
CA ALA A 49 23.93 -11.47 1.87
C ALA A 49 22.79 -10.94 2.76
N ARG A 50 22.81 -11.30 4.05
CA ARG A 50 21.81 -10.79 5.02
C ARG A 50 21.85 -9.28 5.15
N SER A 51 23.05 -8.68 5.17
CA SER A 51 23.20 -7.21 5.24
C SER A 51 22.65 -6.52 4.00
N ILE A 52 22.91 -7.07 2.81
CA ILE A 52 22.39 -6.53 1.53
C ILE A 52 20.86 -6.58 1.53
N MET A 53 20.28 -7.72 1.92
CA MET A 53 18.82 -7.87 1.95
C MET A 53 18.16 -6.95 2.97
N ALA A 54 18.76 -6.75 4.15
CA ALA A 54 18.24 -5.84 5.16
C ALA A 54 18.28 -4.36 4.71
N ASP A 55 19.32 -3.98 3.97
CA ASP A 55 19.41 -2.64 3.39
C ASP A 55 18.35 -2.44 2.29
N ALA A 56 18.22 -3.39 1.37
CA ALA A 56 17.20 -3.39 0.34
C ALA A 56 15.77 -3.32 0.93
N GLN A 57 15.44 -4.17 1.91
CA GLN A 57 14.13 -4.16 2.58
C GLN A 57 13.80 -2.79 3.18
N LYS A 58 14.79 -2.13 3.78
CA LYS A 58 14.61 -0.81 4.37
C LYS A 58 14.28 0.25 3.32
N GLU A 59 14.83 0.13 2.12
CA GLU A 59 14.46 0.99 1.00
C GLU A 59 13.01 0.77 0.57
N GLU A 60 12.53 -0.47 0.56
CA GLU A 60 11.15 -0.77 0.18
C GLU A 60 10.13 -0.20 1.18
N PHE A 61 10.46 -0.11 2.47
CA PHE A 61 9.62 0.63 3.43
C PHE A 61 9.42 2.11 3.03
N LYS A 62 10.47 2.73 2.50
CA LYS A 62 10.43 4.12 2.01
C LYS A 62 9.59 4.21 0.74
N HIS A 63 9.76 3.30 -0.22
CA HIS A 63 8.96 3.27 -1.45
C HIS A 63 7.48 3.02 -1.15
N PHE A 64 7.17 2.03 -0.32
CA PHE A 64 5.80 1.75 0.15
C PHE A 64 5.14 2.99 0.77
N ALA A 65 5.86 3.70 1.65
CA ALA A 65 5.31 4.90 2.29
C ALA A 65 5.04 6.03 1.29
N MET A 66 5.91 6.21 0.29
CA MET A 66 5.74 7.23 -0.75
C MET A 66 4.54 6.93 -1.66
N ASP A 67 4.38 5.68 -2.08
CA ASP A 67 3.27 5.23 -2.92
C ASP A 67 1.93 5.35 -2.18
N LEU A 68 1.90 4.91 -0.91
CA LEU A 68 0.72 5.02 -0.06
C LEU A 68 0.30 6.49 0.09
N GLU A 69 1.21 7.39 0.41
CA GLU A 69 0.88 8.82 0.58
C GLU A 69 0.33 9.43 -0.72
N PHE A 70 0.86 9.05 -1.89
CA PHE A 70 0.29 9.49 -3.16
C PHE A 70 -1.19 9.05 -3.30
N LEU A 71 -1.47 7.78 -3.00
CA LEU A 71 -2.82 7.21 -3.08
C LEU A 71 -3.78 7.88 -2.08
N LEU A 72 -3.33 8.13 -0.85
CA LEU A 72 -4.12 8.83 0.17
C LEU A 72 -4.45 10.27 -0.25
N ARG A 73 -3.58 10.96 -0.99
CA ARG A 73 -3.90 12.29 -1.55
C ARG A 73 -4.98 12.24 -2.62
N ARG A 74 -5.13 11.12 -3.33
CA ARG A 74 -6.14 10.92 -4.39
C ARG A 74 -7.47 10.39 -3.87
N LYS A 75 -7.49 9.74 -2.71
CA LYS A 75 -8.70 9.15 -2.10
C LYS A 75 -8.96 9.73 -0.70
N PRO A 76 -9.72 10.84 -0.61
CA PRO A 76 -9.97 11.52 0.68
C PRO A 76 -10.61 10.64 1.76
N ILE A 77 -11.51 9.73 1.37
CA ILE A 77 -12.16 8.79 2.31
C ILE A 77 -11.13 7.82 2.88
N TRP A 78 -10.31 7.20 2.03
CA TRP A 78 -9.23 6.31 2.47
C TRP A 78 -8.26 7.04 3.41
N LYS A 79 -7.89 8.29 3.09
CA LYS A 79 -7.07 9.14 3.97
C LYS A 79 -7.72 9.41 5.33
N ALA A 80 -9.04 9.64 5.38
CA ALA A 80 -9.75 9.85 6.64
C ALA A 80 -9.70 8.60 7.52
N ILE A 81 -10.02 7.44 6.94
CA ILE A 81 -9.98 6.14 7.63
C ILE A 81 -8.57 5.84 8.15
N MET A 82 -7.54 6.01 7.31
CA MET A 82 -6.15 5.76 7.70
C MET A 82 -5.70 6.67 8.84
N LYS A 83 -6.12 7.94 8.86
CA LYS A 83 -5.79 8.86 9.97
C LYS A 83 -6.39 8.44 11.31
N GLY A 84 -7.60 7.86 11.29
CA GLY A 84 -8.24 7.35 12.50
C GLY A 84 -7.70 5.97 12.93
N THR A 85 -7.11 5.21 12.00
CA THR A 85 -6.61 3.86 12.27
C THR A 85 -5.13 3.85 12.68
N LEU A 86 -4.27 4.62 12.00
CA LEU A 86 -2.82 4.57 12.17
C LEU A 86 -2.35 5.27 13.45
N PHE A 87 -1.24 4.77 14.01
CA PHE A 87 -0.58 5.32 15.20
C PHE A 87 -1.47 5.37 16.46
N THR A 88 -2.52 4.56 16.49
CA THR A 88 -3.40 4.38 17.64
C THR A 88 -2.83 3.36 18.62
N ARG A 89 -3.36 3.33 19.84
CA ARG A 89 -3.08 2.28 20.84
C ARG A 89 -4.34 1.46 21.06
N GLY A 90 -4.18 0.19 21.41
CA GLY A 90 -5.29 -0.71 21.71
C GLY A 90 -5.74 -1.50 20.49
N SER A 91 -7.05 -1.73 20.36
CA SER A 91 -7.60 -2.61 19.33
C SER A 91 -7.64 -1.92 17.97
N ILE A 92 -6.79 -2.36 17.04
CA ILE A 92 -6.74 -1.82 15.67
C ILE A 92 -8.10 -1.93 14.97
N THR A 93 -8.81 -3.05 15.16
CA THR A 93 -10.15 -3.25 14.59
C THR A 93 -11.15 -2.21 15.08
N LYS A 94 -11.18 -1.91 16.39
CA LYS A 94 -12.07 -0.88 16.95
C LYS A 94 -11.73 0.51 16.41
N SER A 95 -10.44 0.86 16.34
CA SER A 95 -10.03 2.13 15.75
C SER A 95 -10.35 2.21 14.25
N GLY A 96 -10.29 1.08 13.54
CA GLY A 96 -10.72 0.96 12.15
C GLY A 96 -12.22 1.20 11.98
N ASP A 97 -13.05 0.50 12.76
CA ASP A 97 -14.51 0.63 12.73
C ASP A 97 -14.94 2.07 13.07
N GLU A 98 -14.37 2.66 14.13
CA GLU A 98 -14.62 4.05 14.50
C GLU A 98 -14.15 5.03 13.42
N ALA A 99 -13.01 4.78 12.77
CA ALA A 99 -12.51 5.64 11.71
C ALA A 99 -13.35 5.56 10.43
N GLU A 100 -13.90 4.38 10.12
CA GLU A 100 -14.85 4.16 9.03
C GLU A 100 -16.18 4.86 9.29
N GLU A 101 -16.78 4.68 10.47
CA GLU A 101 -18.04 5.33 10.85
C GLU A 101 -17.96 6.86 10.78
N ASN A 102 -16.80 7.43 11.13
CA ASN A 102 -16.56 8.87 11.09
C ASN A 102 -16.06 9.39 9.72
N ALA A 103 -15.82 8.50 8.75
CA ALA A 103 -15.36 8.91 7.44
C ALA A 103 -16.49 9.58 6.63
N PRO A 104 -16.18 10.53 5.73
CA PRO A 104 -17.20 11.13 4.88
C PRO A 104 -17.76 10.09 3.91
N GLU A 105 -19.06 10.17 3.65
CA GLU A 105 -19.75 9.31 2.67
C GLU A 105 -19.13 9.43 1.26
N PRO A 106 -19.14 8.33 0.47
CA PRO A 106 -18.82 8.39 -0.95
C PRO A 106 -19.65 9.48 -1.62
N LYS A 107 -18.98 10.44 -2.27
CA LYS A 107 -19.70 11.38 -3.12
C LYS A 107 -20.34 10.58 -4.25
N GLU A 108 -21.67 10.59 -4.34
CA GLU A 108 -22.38 10.09 -5.50
C GLU A 108 -21.81 10.78 -6.74
N LYS A 109 -21.37 9.99 -7.72
CA LYS A 109 -21.03 10.53 -9.04
C LYS A 109 -22.32 11.06 -9.65
N LYS A 110 -22.44 12.39 -9.75
CA LYS A 110 -23.43 13.03 -10.63
C LYS A 110 -23.09 12.76 -12.08
#